data_AF-A0A701W1T3-F1
#
_entry.id   AF-A0A701W1T3-F1
#
_cell.length_a   1.000
_cell.length_b   1.000
_cell.length_c   1.000
_cell.angle_alpha   90.00
_cell.angle_beta   90.00
_cell.angle_gamma   90.00
#
_symmetry.space_group_name_H-M   'P 1'
#
loop_
_entity.id
_entity.type
_entity.pdbx_description
1 polymer ?
#
loop_
_entity_poly.entity_id
_entity_poly.type
_entity_poly.pdbx_seq_one_letter_code
_entity_poly.pdbx_strand_id
1 'polypeptide(L)'
;ETAFSRSESLWLARGGVAKLHESNVLHVLWQTLPEDLRLSPHLYLATGSAQGPWWIPGWPERVPGADEALPAPLPPYRVLTGLTDRFGRTQTFHRDADGEFAGNI
;
A
#
# COMPACT_ATOMS: atom_id res chain seq x y z
N GLU A 1 -10.05 4.14 4.17
CA GLU A 1 -9.91 4.31 5.64
C GLU A 1 -8.43 4.47 5.98
N THR A 2 -8.09 5.22 7.03
CA THR A 2 -6.70 5.43 7.49
C THR A 2 -6.59 5.18 9.00
N ALA A 3 -5.52 4.53 9.45
CA ALA A 3 -5.24 4.25 10.85
C ALA A 3 -3.77 4.57 11.18
N PHE A 4 -3.48 5.00 12.42
CA PHE A 4 -2.12 5.23 12.89
C PHE A 4 -1.73 4.22 13.97
N SER A 5 -0.62 3.52 13.75
CA SER A 5 0.01 2.69 14.77
C SER A 5 1.03 3.50 15.55
N ARG A 6 0.83 3.62 16.86
CA ARG A 6 1.76 4.32 17.76
C ARG A 6 3.04 3.51 18.03
N SER A 7 2.97 2.17 18.04
CA SER A 7 4.14 1.32 18.28
C SER A 7 5.11 1.39 17.10
N GLU A 8 4.56 1.35 15.88
CA GLU A 8 5.35 1.38 14.64
C GLU A 8 5.64 2.80 14.15
N SER A 9 5.01 3.80 14.77
CA SER A 9 5.02 5.20 14.29
C SER A 9 4.67 5.32 12.80
N LEU A 10 3.62 4.60 12.38
CA LEU A 10 3.27 4.42 10.98
C LEU A 10 1.77 4.55 10.72
N TRP A 11 1.43 5.24 9.64
CA TRP A 11 0.09 5.29 9.08
C TRP A 11 -0.13 4.13 8.11
N LEU A 12 -1.29 3.49 8.25
CA LEU A 12 -1.85 2.55 7.30
C LEU A 12 -3.06 3.19 6.61
N ALA A 13 -3.12 3.09 5.30
CA ALA A 13 -4.23 3.56 4.50
C ALA A 13 -4.69 2.46 3.56
N ARG A 14 -6.00 2.28 3.43
CA ARG A 14 -6.59 1.42 2.41
C ARG A 14 -6.98 2.25 1.20
N GLY A 15 -6.61 1.77 0.00
CA GLY A 15 -7.10 2.30 -1.27
C GLY A 15 -8.61 2.11 -1.45
N GLY A 16 -9.10 2.50 -2.62
CA GLY A 16 -10.53 2.50 -2.95
C GLY A 16 -11.19 3.87 -2.79
N VAL A 17 -10.41 4.95 -2.63
CA VAL A 17 -10.96 6.31 -2.52
C VAL A 17 -10.11 7.29 -3.32
N ALA A 18 -10.78 8.08 -4.17
CA ALA A 18 -10.09 9.07 -4.99
C ALA A 18 -9.40 10.15 -4.13
N LYS A 19 -10.08 10.63 -3.08
CA LYS A 19 -9.60 11.73 -2.23
C LYS A 19 -9.91 11.45 -0.77
N LEU A 20 -8.94 11.64 0.11
CA LEU A 20 -9.22 11.70 1.56
C LEU A 20 -9.87 13.04 1.89
N HIS A 21 -10.64 13.09 2.99
CA HIS A 21 -11.17 14.34 3.51
C HIS A 21 -10.03 15.29 3.93
N GLU A 22 -10.25 16.61 3.84
CA GLU A 22 -9.24 17.64 4.13
C GLU A 22 -8.74 17.63 5.59
N SER A 23 -9.57 17.16 6.51
CA SER A 23 -9.19 16.98 7.92
C SER A 23 -8.26 15.79 8.17
N ASN A 24 -8.04 14.94 7.17
CA ASN A 24 -7.10 13.83 7.27
C ASN A 24 -5.67 14.35 7.11
N VAL A 25 -4.79 14.01 8.04
CA VAL A 25 -3.37 14.43 8.00
C VAL A 25 -2.64 13.97 6.73
N LEU A 26 -3.10 12.87 6.12
CA LEU A 26 -2.54 12.34 4.87
C LEU A 26 -3.20 12.93 3.62
N HIS A 27 -4.14 13.89 3.74
CA HIS A 27 -4.88 14.43 2.59
C HIS A 27 -3.97 14.87 1.45
N VAL A 28 -2.97 15.69 1.74
CA VAL A 28 -2.04 16.23 0.73
C VAL A 28 -1.22 15.11 0.10
N LEU A 29 -0.64 14.24 0.93
CA LEU A 29 0.20 13.12 0.49
C LEU A 29 -0.60 12.06 -0.28
N TRP A 30 -1.88 11.89 0.04
CA TRP A 30 -2.76 11.01 -0.71
C TRP A 30 -2.88 11.47 -2.15
N GLN A 31 -3.05 12.78 -2.38
CA GLN A 31 -3.19 13.33 -3.74
C GLN A 31 -1.94 13.18 -4.61
N THR A 32 -0.78 12.89 -4.00
CA THR A 32 0.44 12.64 -4.78
C THR A 32 0.54 11.19 -5.27
N LEU A 33 -0.30 10.28 -4.76
CA LEU A 33 -0.34 8.91 -5.26
C LEU A 33 -0.94 8.86 -6.68
N PRO A 34 -0.34 8.04 -7.57
CA PRO A 34 -0.97 7.59 -8.80
C PRO A 34 -2.41 7.12 -8.58
N GLU A 35 -3.27 7.43 -9.55
CA GLU A 35 -4.72 7.22 -9.43
C GLU A 35 -5.10 5.74 -9.28
N ASP A 36 -4.45 4.88 -10.04
CA ASP A 36 -4.60 3.43 -9.97
C ASP A 36 -4.35 2.89 -8.55
N LEU A 37 -3.34 3.43 -7.85
CA LEU A 37 -3.05 3.06 -6.47
C LEU A 37 -4.12 3.57 -5.50
N ARG A 38 -4.60 4.81 -5.68
CA ARG A 38 -5.65 5.40 -4.84
C ARG A 38 -6.99 4.67 -4.97
N LEU A 39 -7.36 4.31 -6.20
CA LEU A 39 -8.66 3.71 -6.51
C LEU A 39 -8.72 2.21 -6.27
N SER A 40 -7.59 1.52 -6.10
CA SER A 40 -7.60 0.07 -5.87
C SER A 40 -8.07 -0.27 -4.44
N PRO A 41 -9.22 -0.94 -4.26
CA PRO A 41 -9.71 -1.31 -2.93
C PRO A 41 -8.96 -2.49 -2.30
N HIS A 42 -8.08 -3.13 -3.08
CA HIS A 42 -7.25 -4.27 -2.67
C HIS A 42 -5.88 -3.85 -2.15
N LEU A 43 -5.48 -2.60 -2.37
CA LEU A 43 -4.20 -2.09 -1.93
C LEU A 43 -4.27 -1.54 -0.51
N TYR A 44 -3.25 -1.92 0.25
CA TYR A 44 -2.89 -1.27 1.50
C TYR A 44 -1.62 -0.48 1.25
N LEU A 45 -1.53 0.67 1.89
CA LEU A 45 -0.45 1.63 1.76
C LEU A 45 0.03 1.99 3.15
N ALA A 46 1.34 2.13 3.29
CA ALA A 46 1.98 2.46 4.56
C ALA A 46 2.81 3.73 4.40
N THR A 47 2.82 4.61 5.39
CA THR A 47 3.74 5.74 5.44
C THR A 47 4.08 6.17 6.87
N GLY A 48 5.34 6.48 7.13
CA GLY A 48 5.81 6.95 8.44
C GLY A 48 5.71 8.46 8.59
N SER A 49 5.32 9.17 7.52
CA SER A 49 5.34 10.62 7.45
C SER A 49 4.23 11.14 6.56
N ALA A 50 3.65 12.29 6.92
CA ALA A 50 2.72 13.01 6.05
C ALA A 50 3.37 13.59 4.77
N GLN A 51 4.67 13.34 4.54
CA GLN A 51 5.38 13.68 3.32
C GLN A 51 5.83 12.47 2.50
N GLY A 52 5.50 11.25 2.95
CA GLY A 52 5.87 10.02 2.26
C GLY A 52 7.25 9.48 2.65
N PRO A 53 7.74 8.47 1.91
CA PRO A 53 7.09 7.81 0.76
C PRO A 53 5.90 6.94 1.18
N TRP A 54 5.14 6.47 0.20
CA TRP A 54 4.20 5.37 0.36
C TRP A 54 4.89 4.04 0.09
N TRP A 55 4.88 3.13 1.06
CA TRP A 55 5.19 1.73 0.85
C TRP A 55 3.93 1.00 0.41
N ILE A 56 4.08 0.03 -0.51
CA ILE A 56 2.99 -0.79 -1.05
C ILE A 56 3.20 -2.24 -0.61
N PRO A 57 2.61 -2.65 0.54
CA PRO A 57 2.57 -4.05 0.96
C PRO A 57 1.62 -4.87 0.06
N GLY A 58 2.21 -5.60 -0.88
CA GLY A 58 1.51 -6.50 -1.78
C GLY A 58 1.28 -7.88 -1.16
N TRP A 59 0.46 -8.67 -1.84
CA TRP A 59 0.23 -10.07 -1.49
C TRP A 59 1.03 -10.94 -2.47
N PRO A 60 2.16 -11.52 -2.05
CA PRO A 60 3.06 -12.24 -2.95
C PRO A 60 2.43 -13.49 -3.58
N GLU A 61 1.54 -14.16 -2.83
CA GLU A 61 1.01 -15.48 -3.19
C GLU A 61 -0.25 -15.42 -4.06
N ARG A 62 -0.97 -14.29 -4.09
CA ARG A 62 -2.26 -14.21 -4.79
C ARG A 62 -2.76 -12.78 -5.03
N VAL A 63 -3.35 -12.55 -6.20
CA VAL A 63 -4.24 -11.40 -6.44
C VAL A 63 -5.67 -11.82 -6.13
N PRO A 64 -6.41 -11.12 -5.24
CA PRO A 64 -7.81 -11.42 -4.99
C PRO A 64 -8.64 -11.33 -6.28
N GLY A 65 -9.54 -12.28 -6.48
CA GLY A 65 -10.51 -12.25 -7.58
C GLY A 65 -11.48 -11.08 -7.44
N ALA A 66 -12.03 -10.62 -8.57
CA ALA A 66 -12.95 -9.48 -8.62
C ALA A 66 -14.25 -9.72 -7.81
N ASP A 67 -14.68 -10.97 -7.67
CA ASP A 67 -15.90 -11.37 -6.96
C ASP A 67 -15.68 -11.67 -5.47
N GLU A 68 -14.46 -11.50 -4.96
CA GLU A 68 -14.17 -11.74 -3.55
C GLU A 68 -14.66 -10.61 -2.65
N ALA A 69 -15.12 -10.97 -1.45
CA ALA A 69 -15.53 -10.00 -0.44
C ALA A 69 -14.39 -9.02 -0.14
N LEU A 70 -14.71 -7.73 -0.12
CA LEU A 70 -13.76 -6.64 0.10
C LEU A 70 -13.75 -6.19 1.58
N PRO A 71 -12.57 -6.01 2.21
CA PRO A 71 -11.25 -6.38 1.69
C PRO A 71 -11.08 -7.89 1.67
N ALA A 72 -10.32 -8.40 0.70
CA ALA A 72 -9.92 -9.80 0.70
C ALA A 72 -9.20 -10.15 2.04
N PRO A 73 -9.34 -11.38 2.55
CA PRO A 73 -8.70 -11.81 3.79
C PRO A 73 -7.21 -11.45 3.79
N LEU A 74 -6.71 -10.91 4.89
CA LEU A 74 -5.30 -10.52 4.98
C LEU A 74 -4.41 -11.76 5.08
N PRO A 75 -3.33 -11.89 4.28
CA PRO A 75 -2.33 -12.92 4.51
C PRO A 75 -1.62 -12.70 5.87
N PRO A 76 -0.95 -13.73 6.41
CA PRO A 76 -0.22 -13.62 7.68
C PRO A 76 0.87 -12.53 7.65
N TYR A 77 1.42 -12.26 6.47
CA TYR A 77 2.32 -11.14 6.21
C TYR A 77 2.12 -10.63 4.78
N ARG A 78 2.50 -9.38 4.54
CA ARG A 78 2.53 -8.75 3.22
C ARG A 78 3.97 -8.43 2.86
N VAL A 79 4.31 -8.54 1.58
CA VAL A 79 5.66 -8.27 1.07
C VAL A 79 5.70 -6.88 0.45
N LEU A 80 6.81 -6.16 0.63
CA LEU A 80 6.99 -4.87 -0.01
C LEU A 80 7.14 -5.06 -1.53
N THR A 81 6.15 -4.59 -2.29
CA THR A 81 6.10 -4.73 -3.76
C THR A 81 6.31 -3.42 -4.49
N GLY A 82 6.30 -2.30 -3.76
CA GLY A 82 6.67 -1.03 -4.35
C GLY A 82 6.78 0.10 -3.34
N LEU A 83 7.32 1.19 -3.85
CA LEU A 83 7.48 2.47 -3.19
C LEU A 83 6.98 3.56 -4.12
N THR A 84 6.18 4.50 -3.63
CA THR A 84 5.83 5.71 -4.40
C THR A 84 6.22 6.95 -3.62
N ASP A 85 7.00 7.82 -4.23
CA ASP A 85 7.38 9.10 -3.63
C ASP A 85 6.28 10.16 -3.81
N ARG A 86 6.44 11.32 -3.16
CA ARG A 86 5.49 12.44 -3.24
C ARG A 86 5.46 13.13 -4.61
N PHE A 87 6.35 12.77 -5.53
CA PHE A 87 6.40 13.30 -6.89
C PHE A 87 5.73 12.35 -7.88
N GLY A 88 5.11 11.28 -7.41
CA GLY A 88 4.44 10.27 -8.23
C GLY A 88 5.41 9.31 -8.90
N ARG A 89 6.68 9.26 -8.49
CA ARG A 89 7.64 8.26 -9.00
C ARG A 89 7.46 6.97 -8.22
N THR A 90 7.33 5.87 -8.96
CA THR A 90 7.13 4.55 -8.39
C THR A 90 8.33 3.66 -8.68
N GLN A 91 8.83 2.99 -7.65
CA GLN A 91 9.73 1.85 -7.78
C GLN A 91 8.95 0.59 -7.48
N THR A 92 8.97 -0.38 -8.39
CA THR A 92 8.34 -1.69 -8.20
C THR A 92 9.40 -2.71 -7.83
N PHE A 93 9.13 -3.49 -6.78
CA PHE A 93 9.96 -4.60 -6.37
C PHE A 93 9.31 -5.89 -6.84
N HIS A 94 10.10 -6.74 -7.49
CA HIS A 94 9.71 -8.09 -7.84
C HIS A 94 10.42 -9.06 -6.89
N ARG A 95 9.69 -10.06 -6.41
CA ARG A 95 10.25 -11.17 -5.65
C ARG A 95 9.92 -12.44 -6.41
N ASP A 96 10.97 -13.17 -6.78
CA ASP A 96 10.80 -14.47 -7.40
C ASP A 96 10.32 -15.48 -6.33
N ALA A 97 9.41 -16.36 -6.73
CA ALA A 97 8.96 -17.46 -5.87
C ALA A 97 10.06 -18.51 -5.70
N ASP A 98 10.96 -18.65 -6.68
CA ASP A 98 12.05 -19.61 -6.75
C ASP A 98 13.32 -18.98 -7.36
N GLY A 99 14.49 -19.56 -7.11
CA GLY A 99 15.77 -19.12 -7.69
C GLY A 99 16.64 -18.27 -6.76
N GLU A 100 17.73 -17.71 -7.30
CA GLU A 100 18.75 -16.99 -6.51
C GLU A 100 18.21 -15.74 -5.78
N PHE A 101 17.12 -15.16 -6.30
CA PHE A 101 16.45 -13.99 -5.72
C PHE A 101 15.19 -14.34 -4.93
N ALA A 102 14.86 -15.63 -4.78
CA ALA A 102 13.82 -16.07 -3.87
C ALA A 102 14.29 -15.84 -2.44
N GLY A 103 13.80 -14.76 -1.82
CA GLY A 103 13.96 -14.60 -0.39
C GLY A 103 13.33 -15.81 0.30
N ASN A 104 14.08 -16.49 1.15
CA ASN A 104 13.50 -17.41 2.13
C ASN A 104 13.17 -16.58 3.36
N ILE A 105 11.89 -16.52 3.76
CA ILE A 105 11.48 -15.96 5.06
C ILE A 105 11.38 -17.11 6.05
#